data_AF-A0A5S3TVF2-F1
#
_entry.id   AF-A0A5S3TVF2-F1
#
_cell.length_a   1.000
_cell.length_b   1.000
_cell.length_c   1.000
_cell.angle_alpha   90.00
_cell.angle_beta   90.00
_cell.angle_gamma   90.00
#
_symmetry.space_group_name_H-M   'P 1'
#
loop_
_entity.id
_entity.type
_entity.pdbx_description
1 polymer ?
#
loop_
_entity_poly.entity_id
_entity_poly.type
_entity_poly.pdbx_seq_one_letter_code
_entity_poly.pdbx_strand_id
1 'polypeptide(L)'
;MVHVVHKLPKKHKLLILGLVSAIVGLALLPSEKATASKDNSANALEIGKRYELQVKVDDNEKLTELNSEQAAAKLPEYELIDHEVRNGDNLALIFKRAGFSAQTLHKLVNTNAETRKLTKIHPGEILSFATAEDGSLAQLRYVISKTDTLYVTLNDEGNYDTSIDSKEIETLSKSAGGEITNSFWTSGIAAGLSERQIMNFADIFGWDVDFANDIRKGDQFGLIYEAHYVDGEYIGDGKIIAAEFINQGERYTAIRHTDGNFYTPEGRSMKKAFLRAPVNFKYISSSFNPRRLHPVTKTVKPHNGIDYAARTGTPVVSSGNGKVIKAGYSKYNGNYVFISHGTQYVTKYLHLDKKMVKTGQKVKQGQKIGTVGATGRVTGPHLHYEFLVNGVHRNPKTVKLPKSEPLPRDELAKFKPIADNFLAQLQRNRELQLALNK
;
A
#
# COMPACT_ATOMS: atom_id res chain seq x y z
N MET A 1 -41.30 36.46 13.33
CA MET A 1 -42.00 35.76 12.23
C MET A 1 -43.46 36.19 12.00
N VAL A 2 -44.18 36.74 12.99
CA VAL A 2 -45.63 37.04 12.88
C VAL A 2 -45.97 38.20 11.91
N HIS A 3 -45.05 39.15 11.72
CA HIS A 3 -45.29 40.36 10.90
C HIS A 3 -45.30 40.11 9.38
N VAL A 4 -44.70 39.02 8.90
CA VAL A 4 -44.60 38.72 7.46
C VAL A 4 -45.88 38.09 6.92
N VAL A 5 -46.54 37.25 7.74
CA VAL A 5 -47.75 36.51 7.33
C VAL A 5 -48.93 37.47 7.08
N HIS A 6 -49.02 38.59 7.80
CA HIS A 6 -50.14 39.53 7.66
C HIS A 6 -50.15 40.28 6.32
N LYS A 7 -48.99 40.47 5.68
CA LYS A 7 -48.88 41.13 4.36
C LYS A 7 -49.15 40.21 3.16
N LEU A 8 -49.38 38.91 3.38
CA LEU A 8 -49.63 37.97 2.29
C LEU A 8 -51.06 38.09 1.73
N PRO A 9 -51.25 37.97 0.40
CA PRO A 9 -52.56 37.90 -0.23
C PRO A 9 -53.42 36.77 0.33
N LYS A 10 -54.75 36.95 0.41
CA LYS A 10 -55.69 35.98 1.01
C LYS A 10 -55.53 34.56 0.46
N LYS A 11 -55.25 34.41 -0.84
CA LYS A 11 -55.02 33.10 -1.48
C LYS A 11 -53.81 32.35 -0.90
N HIS A 12 -52.73 33.05 -0.55
CA HIS A 12 -51.53 32.43 -0.01
C HIS A 12 -51.67 32.09 1.48
N LYS A 13 -52.42 32.92 2.23
CA LYS A 13 -52.79 32.59 3.61
C LYS A 13 -53.61 31.30 3.68
N LEU A 14 -54.59 31.14 2.79
CA LEU A 14 -55.38 29.91 2.67
C LEU A 14 -54.52 28.70 2.30
N LEU A 15 -53.57 28.87 1.39
CA LEU A 15 -52.64 27.80 0.97
C LEU A 15 -51.73 27.36 2.12
N ILE A 16 -51.16 28.31 2.86
CA ILE A 16 -50.32 28.02 4.04
C ILE A 16 -51.15 27.36 5.13
N LEU A 17 -52.36 27.83 5.40
CA LEU A 17 -53.25 27.23 6.41
C LEU A 17 -53.62 25.78 6.02
N GLY A 18 -53.89 25.54 4.74
CA GLY A 18 -54.14 24.18 4.23
C GLY A 18 -52.92 23.27 4.37
N LEU A 19 -51.73 23.78 4.07
CA LEU A 19 -50.49 23.00 4.15
C LEU A 19 -50.10 22.68 5.60
N VAL A 20 -50.28 23.63 6.51
CA VAL A 20 -50.08 23.39 7.96
C VAL A 20 -51.11 22.39 8.49
N SER A 21 -52.38 22.51 8.09
CA SER A 21 -53.43 21.57 8.51
C SER A 21 -53.16 20.16 7.97
N ALA A 22 -52.64 20.02 6.75
CA ALA A 22 -52.24 18.74 6.18
C ALA A 22 -51.05 18.11 6.93
N ILE A 23 -50.06 18.91 7.33
CA ILE A 23 -48.91 18.44 8.12
C ILE A 23 -49.36 17.98 9.51
N VAL A 24 -50.24 18.73 10.16
CA VAL A 24 -50.80 18.35 11.48
C VAL A 24 -51.66 17.09 11.35
N GLY A 25 -52.44 16.95 10.28
CA GLY A 25 -53.18 15.73 9.97
C GLY A 25 -52.27 14.51 9.79
N LEU A 26 -51.16 14.67 9.07
CA LEU A 26 -50.14 13.62 8.90
C LEU A 26 -49.42 13.25 10.20
N ALA A 27 -49.21 14.21 11.11
CA ALA A 27 -48.59 13.96 12.41
C ALA A 27 -49.54 13.27 13.41
N LEU A 28 -50.86 13.40 13.20
CA LEU A 28 -51.90 12.75 14.02
C LEU A 28 -52.33 11.38 13.47
N LEU A 29 -51.89 11.01 12.26
CA LEU A 29 -52.04 9.62 11.80
C LEU A 29 -51.21 8.73 12.72
N PRO A 30 -51.80 7.67 13.30
CA PRO A 30 -51.04 6.73 14.10
C PRO A 30 -49.94 6.15 13.22
N SER A 31 -48.68 6.46 13.55
CA SER A 31 -47.53 5.77 12.97
C SER A 31 -47.79 4.28 13.11
N GLU A 32 -47.80 3.55 11.99
CA GLU A 32 -47.60 2.11 12.06
C GLU A 32 -46.38 1.90 12.96
N LYS A 33 -46.53 1.05 13.98
CA LYS A 33 -45.39 0.66 14.79
C LYS A 33 -44.39 0.08 13.81
N ALA A 34 -43.25 0.75 13.66
CA ALA A 34 -42.13 0.20 12.92
C ALA A 34 -41.93 -1.23 13.40
N THR A 35 -42.27 -2.19 12.55
CA THR A 35 -41.79 -3.55 12.69
C THR A 35 -40.31 -3.47 12.37
N ALA A 36 -39.54 -3.00 13.35
CA ALA A 36 -38.21 -3.52 13.57
C ALA A 36 -38.40 -5.05 13.53
N SER A 37 -37.61 -5.72 12.72
CA SER A 37 -37.50 -7.18 12.75
C SER A 37 -37.16 -7.57 14.17
N LYS A 38 -38.19 -7.80 14.99
CA LYS A 38 -38.11 -8.64 16.16
C LYS A 38 -37.87 -10.02 15.58
N ASP A 39 -36.60 -10.37 15.45
CA ASP A 39 -36.23 -11.73 15.74
C ASP A 39 -36.83 -12.02 17.12
N ASN A 40 -37.91 -12.79 17.09
CA ASN A 40 -38.52 -13.36 18.28
C ASN A 40 -37.43 -14.21 18.93
N SER A 41 -36.77 -13.60 19.91
CA SER A 41 -35.87 -14.23 20.85
C SER A 41 -36.71 -15.08 21.82
N ALA A 42 -37.40 -16.08 21.29
CA ALA A 42 -37.86 -17.20 22.08
C ALA A 42 -36.67 -18.09 22.51
N ASN A 43 -35.48 -17.87 21.93
CA ASN A 43 -34.23 -18.56 22.26
C ASN A 43 -33.05 -17.58 22.41
N ALA A 44 -33.22 -16.46 23.14
CA ALA A 44 -32.06 -15.70 23.58
C ALA A 44 -31.40 -16.43 24.76
N LEU A 45 -30.18 -16.91 24.56
CA LEU A 45 -29.40 -17.57 25.60
C LEU A 45 -29.04 -16.57 26.70
N GLU A 46 -29.24 -16.96 27.95
CA GLU A 46 -28.96 -16.13 29.13
C GLU A 46 -27.45 -16.13 29.43
N ILE A 47 -26.90 -14.93 29.67
CA ILE A 47 -25.48 -14.74 29.97
C ILE A 47 -25.16 -15.42 31.31
N GLY A 48 -24.15 -16.31 31.31
CA GLY A 48 -23.67 -17.02 32.50
C GLY A 48 -24.30 -18.41 32.72
N LYS A 49 -25.26 -18.81 31.88
CA LYS A 49 -25.86 -20.15 31.94
C LYS A 49 -25.16 -21.08 30.95
N ARG A 50 -24.73 -22.27 31.41
CA ARG A 50 -24.19 -23.30 30.52
C ARG A 50 -25.36 -24.02 29.84
N TYR A 51 -25.37 -24.01 28.52
CA TYR A 51 -26.33 -24.74 27.71
C TYR A 51 -25.61 -25.92 27.04
N GLU A 52 -26.16 -27.12 27.19
CA GLU A 52 -25.70 -28.27 26.42
C GLU A 52 -26.21 -28.14 24.99
N LEU A 53 -25.29 -28.02 24.03
CA LEU A 53 -25.65 -28.18 22.63
C LEU A 53 -25.90 -29.66 22.36
N GLN A 54 -27.15 -30.03 22.11
CA GLN A 54 -27.46 -31.32 21.53
C GLN A 54 -27.09 -31.30 20.04
N VAL A 55 -25.85 -31.67 19.75
CA VAL A 55 -25.43 -32.02 18.39
C VAL A 55 -26.18 -33.31 18.04
N LYS A 56 -27.17 -33.22 17.15
CA LYS A 56 -27.70 -34.42 16.49
C LYS A 56 -26.60 -34.92 15.55
N VAL A 57 -25.82 -35.87 16.04
CA VAL A 57 -24.99 -36.72 15.18
C VAL A 57 -25.98 -37.66 14.52
N ASP A 58 -26.18 -37.52 13.21
CA ASP A 58 -26.99 -38.47 12.46
C ASP A 58 -26.20 -39.79 12.45
N ASP A 59 -26.76 -40.88 13.00
CA ASP A 59 -26.08 -42.18 13.13
C ASP A 59 -25.73 -42.81 11.76
N ASN A 60 -26.09 -42.15 10.64
CA ASN A 60 -25.74 -42.51 9.27
C ASN A 60 -24.73 -41.57 8.59
N GLU A 61 -24.26 -40.51 9.26
CA GLU A 61 -22.95 -40.00 8.92
C GLU A 61 -21.95 -40.97 9.55
N LYS A 62 -21.55 -41.98 8.75
CA LYS A 62 -20.20 -42.53 8.88
C LYS A 62 -19.32 -41.32 9.17
N LEU A 63 -18.77 -41.23 10.38
CA LEU A 63 -17.55 -40.49 10.65
C LEU A 63 -16.64 -40.92 9.54
N THR A 64 -16.63 -40.11 8.49
CA THR A 64 -15.88 -40.44 7.31
C THR A 64 -14.49 -40.55 7.87
N GLU A 65 -13.89 -41.70 7.66
CA GLU A 65 -12.47 -41.97 7.68
C GLU A 65 -11.78 -41.01 6.68
N LEU A 66 -12.00 -39.69 6.83
CA LEU A 66 -11.41 -38.61 6.07
C LEU A 66 -9.98 -38.34 6.54
N ASN A 67 -9.33 -39.33 7.16
CA ASN A 67 -7.90 -39.32 7.41
C ASN A 67 -7.25 -40.70 7.57
N SER A 68 -7.90 -41.78 7.12
CA SER A 68 -7.25 -43.09 7.03
C SER A 68 -7.54 -43.66 5.65
N GLU A 69 -6.48 -43.83 4.84
CA GLU A 69 -6.46 -44.40 3.48
C GLU A 69 -6.50 -43.43 2.28
N GLN A 70 -6.02 -42.19 2.44
CA GLN A 70 -4.96 -41.78 1.54
C GLN A 70 -3.68 -41.91 2.33
N ALA A 71 -2.89 -42.92 1.99
CA ALA A 71 -1.51 -43.02 2.41
C ALA A 71 -0.79 -41.75 1.93
N ALA A 72 -0.82 -40.69 2.75
CA ALA A 72 0.33 -39.84 2.89
C ALA A 72 1.46 -40.83 3.18
N ALA A 73 2.27 -41.11 2.16
CA ALA A 73 3.43 -41.97 2.31
C ALA A 73 4.11 -41.53 3.60
N LYS A 74 4.14 -42.41 4.62
CA LYS A 74 4.90 -42.16 5.83
C LYS A 74 6.32 -41.92 5.34
N LEU A 75 6.70 -40.65 5.21
CA LEU A 75 8.07 -40.29 4.94
C LEU A 75 8.88 -40.99 6.05
N PRO A 76 9.96 -41.71 5.71
CA PRO A 76 10.80 -42.34 6.72
C PRO A 76 11.09 -41.31 7.82
N GLU A 77 10.78 -41.69 9.06
CA GLU A 77 10.93 -40.82 10.22
C GLU A 77 12.42 -40.79 10.54
N TYR A 78 13.13 -39.89 9.89
CA TYR A 78 14.57 -39.75 10.05
C TYR A 78 14.91 -39.03 11.36
N GLU A 79 15.93 -39.52 12.06
CA GLU A 79 16.55 -38.76 13.14
C GLU A 79 17.40 -37.63 12.54
N LEU A 80 16.89 -36.40 12.62
CA LEU A 80 17.53 -35.21 12.06
C LEU A 80 18.42 -34.54 13.10
N ILE A 81 19.68 -34.28 12.72
CA ILE A 81 20.66 -33.58 13.55
C ILE A 81 20.85 -32.16 13.04
N ASP A 82 20.60 -31.18 13.91
CA ASP A 82 20.69 -29.75 13.59
C ASP A 82 22.14 -29.24 13.57
N HIS A 83 22.46 -28.48 12.53
CA HIS A 83 23.71 -27.76 12.39
C HIS A 83 23.46 -26.29 12.05
N GLU A 84 23.78 -25.41 13.00
CA GLU A 84 23.67 -23.96 12.83
C GLU A 84 24.79 -23.41 11.90
N VAL A 85 24.42 -22.52 10.99
CA VAL A 85 25.35 -21.80 10.11
C VAL A 85 26.07 -20.72 10.92
N ARG A 86 27.40 -20.81 11.00
CA ARG A 86 28.23 -19.85 11.75
C ARG A 86 28.82 -18.79 10.83
N ASN A 87 29.27 -17.67 11.41
CA ASN A 87 29.94 -16.63 10.64
C ASN A 87 31.24 -17.19 10.00
N GLY A 88 31.36 -17.04 8.67
CA GLY A 88 32.46 -17.59 7.89
C GLY A 88 32.26 -19.03 7.40
N ASP A 89 31.15 -19.69 7.76
CA ASP A 89 30.83 -21.01 7.22
C ASP A 89 30.53 -20.93 5.70
N ASN A 90 30.86 -22.01 5.01
CA ASN A 90 30.33 -22.32 3.69
C ASN A 90 29.71 -23.73 3.72
N LEU A 91 28.90 -24.08 2.73
CA LEU A 91 28.20 -25.37 2.71
C LEU A 91 29.15 -26.57 2.85
N ALA A 92 30.36 -26.50 2.27
CA ALA A 92 31.33 -27.59 2.36
C ALA A 92 31.84 -27.81 3.79
N LEU A 93 32.04 -26.73 4.55
CA LEU A 93 32.40 -26.81 5.97
C LEU A 93 31.27 -27.38 6.81
N ILE A 94 30.02 -27.01 6.52
CA ILE A 94 28.84 -27.50 7.24
C ILE A 94 28.62 -28.99 6.96
N PHE A 95 28.67 -29.41 5.69
CA PHE A 95 28.56 -30.82 5.30
C PHE A 95 29.68 -31.66 5.91
N LYS A 96 30.92 -31.15 5.90
CA LYS A 96 32.05 -31.83 6.55
C LYS A 96 31.83 -32.00 8.05
N ARG A 97 31.29 -30.97 8.73
CA ARG A 97 30.95 -31.02 10.16
C ARG A 97 29.80 -31.99 10.45
N ALA A 98 28.87 -32.15 9.52
CA ALA A 98 27.79 -33.13 9.57
C ALA A 98 28.21 -34.53 9.12
N GLY A 99 29.48 -34.75 8.76
CA GLY A 99 30.01 -36.07 8.38
C GLY A 99 29.93 -36.41 6.89
N PHE A 100 29.49 -35.49 6.03
CA PHE A 100 29.31 -35.73 4.60
C PHE A 100 30.45 -35.17 3.73
N SER A 101 30.69 -35.84 2.61
CA SER A 101 31.78 -35.49 1.69
C SER A 101 31.43 -34.29 0.79
N ALA A 102 32.47 -33.65 0.25
CA ALA A 102 32.29 -32.61 -0.77
C ALA A 102 31.64 -33.13 -2.07
N GLN A 103 31.77 -34.43 -2.37
CA GLN A 103 31.13 -35.06 -3.52
C GLN A 103 29.61 -35.16 -3.30
N THR A 104 29.18 -35.51 -2.09
CA THR A 104 27.76 -35.52 -1.69
C THR A 104 27.15 -34.13 -1.83
N LEU A 105 27.84 -33.11 -1.33
CA LEU A 105 27.40 -31.71 -1.49
C LEU A 105 27.28 -31.31 -2.97
N HIS A 106 28.28 -31.63 -3.79
CA HIS A 106 28.28 -31.30 -5.20
C HIS A 106 27.13 -32.00 -5.95
N LYS A 107 26.83 -33.26 -5.61
CA LYS A 107 25.69 -34.00 -6.16
C LYS A 107 24.37 -33.32 -5.79
N LEU A 108 24.20 -32.94 -4.53
CA LEU A 108 22.98 -32.34 -4.01
C LEU A 108 22.70 -30.93 -4.56
N VAL A 109 23.69 -30.03 -4.54
CA VAL A 109 23.50 -28.63 -4.99
C VAL A 109 23.24 -28.52 -6.50
N ASN A 110 23.67 -29.51 -7.27
CA ASN A 110 23.48 -29.53 -8.72
C ASN A 110 22.23 -30.29 -9.18
N THR A 111 21.46 -30.89 -8.26
CA THR A 111 20.22 -31.61 -8.58
C THR A 111 19.20 -30.72 -9.28
N ASN A 112 18.85 -29.55 -8.73
CA ASN A 112 17.85 -28.66 -9.33
C ASN A 112 17.98 -27.20 -8.84
N ALA A 113 17.05 -26.35 -9.25
CA ALA A 113 17.05 -24.94 -8.86
C ALA A 113 16.77 -24.71 -7.36
N GLU A 114 16.06 -25.63 -6.71
CA GLU A 114 15.70 -25.54 -5.30
C GLU A 114 16.91 -25.82 -4.40
N THR A 115 17.70 -26.85 -4.71
CA THR A 115 18.94 -27.13 -3.97
C THR A 115 20.01 -26.05 -4.17
N ARG A 116 19.98 -25.31 -5.28
CA ARG A 116 20.84 -24.13 -5.46
C ARG A 116 20.55 -23.00 -4.47
N LYS A 117 19.34 -22.94 -3.88
CA LYS A 117 19.02 -21.94 -2.84
C LYS A 117 19.92 -22.09 -1.60
N LEU A 118 20.41 -23.30 -1.32
CA LEU A 118 21.36 -23.57 -0.23
C LEU A 118 22.67 -22.77 -0.38
N THR A 119 23.02 -22.30 -1.59
CA THR A 119 24.21 -21.45 -1.78
C THR A 119 24.09 -20.06 -1.18
N LYS A 120 22.89 -19.65 -0.75
CA LYS A 120 22.59 -18.34 -0.20
C LYS A 120 22.34 -18.35 1.31
N ILE A 121 22.81 -19.38 2.01
CA ILE A 121 22.65 -19.49 3.46
C ILE A 121 23.33 -18.33 4.20
N HIS A 122 22.75 -17.95 5.34
CA HIS A 122 23.17 -16.87 6.20
C HIS A 122 23.47 -17.35 7.63
N PRO A 123 24.40 -16.71 8.36
CA PRO A 123 24.64 -17.05 9.76
C PRO A 123 23.38 -16.99 10.62
N GLY A 124 23.19 -18.00 11.47
CA GLY A 124 22.01 -18.18 12.33
C GLY A 124 20.92 -19.09 11.74
N GLU A 125 21.01 -19.47 10.47
CA GLU A 125 20.12 -20.48 9.87
C GLU A 125 20.51 -21.90 10.32
N ILE A 126 19.56 -22.84 10.26
CA ILE A 126 19.74 -24.23 10.70
C ILE A 126 19.56 -25.17 9.50
N LEU A 127 20.55 -26.04 9.28
CA LEU A 127 20.44 -27.18 8.37
C LEU A 127 20.37 -28.46 9.22
N SER A 128 19.33 -29.26 9.03
CA SER A 128 19.17 -30.54 9.72
C SER A 128 19.50 -31.68 8.78
N PHE A 129 20.34 -32.62 9.20
CA PHE A 129 20.79 -33.73 8.37
C PHE A 129 20.41 -35.06 8.99
N ALA A 130 19.98 -36.00 8.15
CA ALA A 130 19.75 -37.38 8.50
C ALA A 130 20.76 -38.29 7.78
N THR A 131 21.36 -39.19 8.55
CA THR A 131 22.34 -40.15 8.04
C THR A 131 21.68 -41.52 7.90
N ALA A 132 21.84 -42.18 6.77
CA ALA A 132 21.40 -43.56 6.57
C ALA A 132 22.34 -44.54 7.30
N GLU A 133 21.92 -45.79 7.46
CA GLU A 133 22.73 -46.85 8.10
C GLU A 133 24.08 -47.08 7.41
N ASP A 134 24.16 -46.83 6.10
CA ASP A 134 25.38 -46.94 5.29
C ASP A 134 26.30 -45.70 5.39
N GLY A 135 25.93 -44.70 6.19
CA GLY A 135 26.65 -43.44 6.35
C GLY A 135 26.39 -42.40 5.26
N SER A 136 25.50 -42.69 4.30
CA SER A 136 25.10 -41.73 3.27
C SER A 136 24.12 -40.68 3.79
N LEU A 137 24.04 -39.54 3.11
CA LEU A 137 23.06 -38.49 3.44
C LEU A 137 21.67 -38.96 2.98
N ALA A 138 20.84 -39.36 3.93
CA ALA A 138 19.48 -39.83 3.68
C ALA A 138 18.52 -38.67 3.43
N GLN A 139 18.61 -37.61 4.24
CA GLN A 139 17.78 -36.42 4.08
C GLN A 139 18.50 -35.16 4.57
N LEU A 140 18.29 -34.05 3.87
CA LEU A 140 18.59 -32.70 4.32
C LEU A 140 17.29 -31.93 4.46
N ARG A 141 17.07 -31.32 5.62
CA ARG A 141 16.00 -30.36 5.89
C ARG A 141 16.59 -28.97 6.05
N TYR A 142 16.04 -28.01 5.34
CA TYR A 142 16.46 -26.61 5.39
C TYR A 142 15.26 -25.68 5.49
N VAL A 143 15.18 -24.92 6.58
CA VAL A 143 14.11 -23.95 6.81
C VAL A 143 14.43 -22.68 6.01
N ILE A 144 13.83 -22.54 4.82
CA ILE A 144 14.08 -21.41 3.91
C ILE A 144 13.50 -20.12 4.51
N SER A 145 12.32 -20.22 5.10
CA SER A 145 11.59 -19.10 5.69
C SER A 145 10.68 -19.60 6.80
N LYS A 146 9.91 -18.70 7.42
CA LYS A 146 8.87 -19.10 8.39
C LYS A 146 7.77 -19.97 7.77
N THR A 147 7.60 -19.92 6.45
CA THR A 147 6.57 -20.68 5.74
C THR A 147 7.14 -21.88 5.00
N ASP A 148 8.34 -21.77 4.43
CA ASP A 148 8.84 -22.75 3.47
C ASP A 148 9.99 -23.56 4.09
N THR A 149 9.84 -24.87 4.09
CA THR A 149 10.90 -25.82 4.46
C THR A 149 11.23 -26.70 3.27
N LEU A 150 12.49 -26.69 2.86
CA LEU A 150 13.01 -27.58 1.82
C LEU A 150 13.44 -28.90 2.45
N TYR A 151 12.94 -30.00 1.89
CA TYR A 151 13.43 -31.34 2.13
C TYR A 151 14.13 -31.84 0.87
N VAL A 152 15.31 -32.43 1.06
CA VAL A 152 16.08 -33.09 0.01
C VAL A 152 16.32 -34.51 0.47
N THR A 153 15.67 -35.48 -0.15
CA THR A 153 15.67 -36.89 0.29
C THR A 153 16.36 -37.76 -0.75
N LEU A 154 17.22 -38.67 -0.29
CA LEU A 154 17.83 -39.68 -1.15
C LEU A 154 16.77 -40.72 -1.52
N ASN A 155 16.61 -40.98 -2.81
CA ASN A 155 15.69 -41.98 -3.31
C ASN A 155 16.39 -43.32 -3.57
N ASP A 156 15.60 -44.37 -3.82
CA ASP A 156 16.09 -45.75 -4.03
C ASP A 156 17.00 -45.89 -5.27
N GLU A 157 16.92 -44.96 -6.22
CA GLU A 157 17.80 -44.89 -7.40
C GLU A 157 19.15 -44.20 -7.10
N GLY A 158 19.35 -43.78 -5.85
CA GLY A 158 20.54 -43.08 -5.40
C GLY A 158 20.61 -41.62 -5.85
N ASN A 159 19.51 -41.03 -6.29
CA ASN A 159 19.39 -39.60 -6.63
C ASN A 159 18.71 -38.82 -5.50
N TYR A 160 18.77 -37.49 -5.56
CA TYR A 160 18.11 -36.63 -4.57
C TYR A 160 16.83 -36.06 -5.15
N ASP A 161 15.71 -36.32 -4.48
CA ASP A 161 14.43 -35.67 -4.74
C ASP A 161 14.24 -34.49 -3.80
N THR A 162 13.55 -33.46 -4.27
CA THR A 162 13.26 -32.26 -3.47
C THR A 162 11.78 -32.04 -3.32
N SER A 163 11.34 -31.71 -2.11
CA SER A 163 10.02 -31.18 -1.84
C SER A 163 10.13 -29.90 -1.01
N ILE A 164 9.25 -28.94 -1.29
CA ILE A 164 9.07 -27.78 -0.42
C ILE A 164 7.74 -27.96 0.27
N ASP A 165 7.79 -28.02 1.59
CA ASP A 165 6.62 -27.93 2.44
C ASP A 165 6.40 -26.45 2.78
N SER A 166 5.30 -25.90 2.29
CA SER A 166 4.92 -24.51 2.50
C SER A 166 3.71 -24.46 3.42
N LYS A 167 3.89 -23.87 4.60
CA LYS A 167 2.80 -23.62 5.55
C LYS A 167 1.85 -22.57 4.98
N GLU A 168 0.56 -22.79 5.20
CA GLU A 168 -0.46 -21.83 4.79
C GLU A 168 -0.37 -20.55 5.65
N ILE A 169 -0.41 -19.39 4.99
CA ILE A 169 -0.40 -18.10 5.67
C ILE A 169 -1.84 -17.70 5.97
N GLU A 170 -2.20 -17.72 7.25
CA GLU A 170 -3.46 -17.16 7.70
C GLU A 170 -3.37 -15.62 7.68
N THR A 171 -4.32 -14.97 6.99
CA THR A 171 -4.36 -13.50 6.89
C THR A 171 -5.58 -12.96 7.62
N LEU A 172 -5.33 -12.23 8.71
CA LEU A 172 -6.36 -11.62 9.53
C LEU A 172 -6.41 -10.11 9.33
N SER A 173 -7.60 -9.53 9.36
CA SER A 173 -7.78 -8.08 9.34
C SER A 173 -7.64 -7.52 10.75
N LYS A 174 -6.69 -6.59 10.94
CA LYS A 174 -6.48 -5.85 12.19
C LYS A 174 -6.72 -4.36 11.98
N SER A 175 -6.96 -3.64 13.08
CA SER A 175 -7.13 -2.19 13.07
C SER A 175 -6.26 -1.52 14.11
N ALA A 176 -5.70 -0.36 13.75
CA ALA A 176 -4.95 0.51 14.64
C ALA A 176 -5.27 1.97 14.32
N GLY A 177 -5.02 2.87 15.26
CA GLY A 177 -5.45 4.25 15.18
C GLY A 177 -5.28 4.99 16.50
N GLY A 178 -5.48 6.30 16.48
CA GLY A 178 -5.36 7.14 17.66
C GLY A 178 -5.47 8.63 17.35
N GLU A 179 -5.28 9.41 18.41
CA GLU A 179 -5.21 10.88 18.35
C GLU A 179 -3.75 11.32 18.26
N ILE A 180 -3.51 12.37 17.47
CA ILE A 180 -2.19 12.98 17.36
C ILE A 180 -1.93 13.85 18.58
N THR A 181 -0.84 13.56 19.27
CA THR A 181 -0.38 14.35 20.42
C THR A 181 0.73 15.33 20.06
N ASN A 182 1.76 14.85 19.34
CA ASN A 182 2.93 15.64 18.95
C ASN A 182 3.22 15.53 17.45
N SER A 183 3.39 14.30 16.95
CA SER A 183 3.57 14.03 15.51
C SER A 183 2.84 12.76 15.10
N PHE A 184 2.57 12.62 13.80
CA PHE A 184 2.00 11.38 13.27
C PHE A 184 2.91 10.18 13.49
N TRP A 185 4.22 10.35 13.32
CA TRP A 185 5.18 9.25 13.55
C TRP A 185 5.11 8.72 14.97
N THR A 186 5.20 9.60 15.97
CA THR A 186 5.20 9.21 17.39
C THR A 186 3.88 8.59 17.80
N SER A 187 2.76 9.17 17.36
CA SER A 187 1.43 8.67 17.65
C SER A 187 1.16 7.33 16.96
N GLY A 188 1.69 7.13 15.74
CA GLY A 188 1.61 5.87 15.00
C GLY A 188 2.35 4.73 15.69
N ILE A 189 3.59 4.95 16.14
CA ILE A 189 4.35 3.95 16.92
C ILE A 189 3.61 3.62 18.23
N ALA A 190 3.10 4.63 18.94
CA ALA A 190 2.33 4.42 20.17
C ALA A 190 1.04 3.62 19.94
N ALA A 191 0.42 3.75 18.76
CA ALA A 191 -0.74 2.97 18.34
C ALA A 191 -0.39 1.56 17.83
N GLY A 192 0.88 1.14 17.89
CA GLY A 192 1.34 -0.19 17.47
C GLY A 192 1.60 -0.34 15.98
N LEU A 193 1.71 0.76 15.23
CA LEU A 193 2.06 0.71 13.81
C LEU A 193 3.56 0.48 13.61
N SER A 194 3.90 -0.33 12.61
CA SER A 194 5.27 -0.41 12.10
C SER A 194 5.65 0.84 11.30
N GLU A 195 6.95 1.14 11.24
CA GLU A 195 7.48 2.26 10.45
C GLU A 195 7.02 2.23 8.99
N ARG A 196 6.95 1.03 8.40
CA ARG A 196 6.46 0.83 7.03
C ARG A 196 4.98 1.18 6.89
N GLN A 197 4.14 0.85 7.87
CA GLN A 197 2.73 1.23 7.86
C GLN A 197 2.57 2.75 8.00
N ILE A 198 3.35 3.40 8.87
CA ILE A 198 3.35 4.85 9.03
C ILE A 198 3.72 5.53 7.70
N MET A 199 4.78 5.08 7.03
CA MET A 199 5.17 5.61 5.73
C MET A 199 4.12 5.36 4.66
N ASN A 200 3.58 4.15 4.56
CA ASN A 200 2.52 3.82 3.60
C ASN A 200 1.26 4.65 3.84
N PHE A 201 0.89 4.89 5.09
CA PHE A 201 -0.24 5.75 5.45
C PHE A 201 0.02 7.20 5.01
N ALA A 202 1.20 7.73 5.32
CA ALA A 202 1.61 9.06 4.88
C ALA A 202 1.61 9.17 3.34
N ASP A 203 1.99 8.13 2.62
CA ASP A 203 1.95 8.10 1.15
C ASP A 203 0.53 8.11 0.58
N ILE A 204 -0.43 7.48 1.27
CA ILE A 204 -1.85 7.45 0.87
C ILE A 204 -2.45 8.85 0.92
N PHE A 205 -2.19 9.60 2.01
CA PHE A 205 -2.82 10.90 2.28
C PHE A 205 -1.92 12.12 2.02
N GLY A 206 -0.62 11.93 1.80
CA GLY A 206 0.37 13.01 1.65
C GLY A 206 0.12 13.94 0.47
N TRP A 207 -0.84 13.59 -0.37
CA TRP A 207 -1.35 14.45 -1.43
C TRP A 207 -2.30 15.51 -0.93
N ASP A 208 -3.16 15.19 0.03
CA ASP A 208 -4.22 16.05 0.53
C ASP A 208 -3.88 16.67 1.89
N VAL A 209 -2.91 16.08 2.62
CA VAL A 209 -2.45 16.52 3.93
C VAL A 209 -0.93 16.62 3.94
N ASP A 210 -0.39 17.79 4.29
CA ASP A 210 1.05 17.92 4.57
C ASP A 210 1.35 17.48 6.00
N PHE A 211 1.75 16.22 6.19
CA PHE A 211 2.07 15.67 7.51
C PHE A 211 3.22 16.41 8.23
N ALA A 212 4.02 17.24 7.56
CA ALA A 212 5.05 18.03 8.23
C ALA A 212 4.50 19.37 8.78
N ASN A 213 3.51 19.97 8.11
CA ASN A 213 3.09 21.35 8.39
C ASN A 213 1.64 21.48 8.88
N ASP A 214 0.75 20.57 8.48
CA ASP A 214 -0.69 20.69 8.69
C ASP A 214 -1.21 19.93 9.93
N ILE A 215 -0.37 19.05 10.50
CA ILE A 215 -0.73 18.27 11.68
C ILE A 215 -0.91 19.17 12.91
N ARG A 216 -1.98 18.92 13.65
CA ARG A 216 -2.27 19.55 14.94
C ARG A 216 -2.54 18.49 16.00
N LYS A 217 -2.29 18.86 17.25
CA LYS A 217 -2.76 18.08 18.40
C LYS A 217 -4.28 17.96 18.32
N GLY A 218 -4.83 16.76 18.47
CA GLY A 218 -6.26 16.50 18.33
C GLY A 218 -6.69 15.93 16.98
N ASP A 219 -5.82 15.97 15.96
CA ASP A 219 -6.07 15.24 14.72
C ASP A 219 -6.17 13.73 14.99
N GLN A 220 -6.88 13.00 14.14
CA GLN A 220 -7.12 11.56 14.37
C GLN A 220 -6.74 10.75 13.14
N PHE A 221 -6.28 9.53 13.36
CA PHE A 221 -5.99 8.58 12.28
C PHE A 221 -6.52 7.20 12.64
N GLY A 222 -6.87 6.44 11.61
CA GLY A 222 -7.28 5.04 11.75
C GLY A 222 -6.96 4.26 10.48
N LEU A 223 -6.58 3.00 10.62
CA LEU A 223 -6.38 2.10 9.50
C LEU A 223 -6.80 0.68 9.82
N ILE A 224 -7.16 -0.03 8.76
CA ILE A 224 -7.43 -1.46 8.72
C ILE A 224 -6.37 -2.08 7.80
N TYR A 225 -5.72 -3.14 8.25
CA TYR A 225 -4.59 -3.75 7.56
C TYR A 225 -4.57 -5.27 7.76
N GLU A 226 -3.88 -5.96 6.84
CA GLU A 226 -3.64 -7.41 6.92
C GLU A 226 -2.55 -7.70 7.96
N ALA A 227 -2.73 -8.74 8.77
CA ALA A 227 -1.70 -9.33 9.63
C ALA A 227 -1.58 -10.82 9.28
N HIS A 228 -0.35 -11.28 9.08
CA HIS A 228 -0.07 -12.64 8.64
C HIS A 228 0.38 -13.51 9.81
N TYR A 229 -0.15 -14.73 9.86
CA TYR A 229 0.16 -15.75 10.85
C TYR A 229 0.51 -17.07 10.18
N VAL A 230 1.39 -17.82 10.83
CA VAL A 230 1.75 -19.19 10.45
C VAL A 230 1.75 -20.00 11.73
N ASP A 231 0.95 -21.06 11.79
CA ASP A 231 0.75 -21.89 12.99
C ASP A 231 0.38 -21.06 14.25
N GLY A 232 -0.40 -19.98 14.06
CA GLY A 232 -0.77 -19.05 15.14
C GLY A 232 0.33 -18.05 15.54
N GLU A 233 1.55 -18.15 15.00
CA GLU A 233 2.61 -17.18 15.24
C GLU A 233 2.53 -16.00 14.28
N TYR A 234 2.65 -14.78 14.81
CA TYR A 234 2.67 -13.56 14.00
C TYR A 234 3.96 -13.47 13.18
N ILE A 235 3.84 -13.38 11.86
CA ILE A 235 4.99 -13.31 10.95
C ILE A 235 5.18 -11.93 10.31
N GLY A 236 4.19 -11.04 10.40
CA GLY A 236 4.32 -9.65 9.96
C GLY A 236 3.03 -9.04 9.42
N ASP A 237 3.06 -7.73 9.18
CA ASP A 237 1.95 -7.00 8.59
C ASP A 237 1.94 -7.15 7.06
N GLY A 238 0.76 -7.26 6.50
CA GLY A 238 0.49 -7.18 5.07
C GLY A 238 0.15 -5.76 4.63
N LYS A 239 -0.85 -5.66 3.74
CA LYS A 239 -1.24 -4.40 3.11
C LYS A 239 -2.21 -3.61 4.00
N ILE A 240 -2.16 -2.28 3.89
CA ILE A 240 -3.26 -1.42 4.37
C ILE A 240 -4.45 -1.63 3.43
N ILE A 241 -5.60 -2.00 3.99
CA ILE A 241 -6.86 -2.25 3.28
C ILE A 241 -7.70 -0.96 3.22
N ALA A 242 -7.83 -0.26 4.34
CA ALA A 242 -8.55 1.00 4.42
C ALA A 242 -7.89 1.92 5.44
N ALA A 243 -8.01 3.23 5.25
CA ALA A 243 -7.46 4.21 6.16
C ALA A 243 -8.31 5.47 6.19
N GLU A 244 -8.25 6.19 7.31
CA GLU A 244 -8.83 7.51 7.47
C GLU A 244 -7.89 8.44 8.24
N PHE A 245 -7.95 9.72 7.89
CA PHE A 245 -7.29 10.80 8.61
C PHE A 245 -8.29 11.95 8.80
N ILE A 246 -8.39 12.46 10.02
CA ILE A 246 -9.21 13.63 10.35
C ILE A 246 -8.24 14.75 10.73
N ASN A 247 -8.09 15.73 9.85
CA ASN A 247 -7.25 16.91 10.07
C ASN A 247 -8.15 18.12 10.32
N GLN A 248 -8.08 18.71 11.50
CA GLN A 248 -8.80 19.96 11.81
C GLN A 248 -10.31 19.90 11.47
N GLY A 249 -10.93 18.72 11.63
CA GLY A 249 -12.34 18.47 11.34
C GLY A 249 -12.66 18.04 9.89
N GLU A 250 -11.70 18.11 8.96
CA GLU A 250 -11.85 17.57 7.61
C GLU A 250 -11.44 16.09 7.57
N ARG A 251 -12.30 15.24 6.99
CA ARG A 251 -12.12 13.79 6.91
C ARG A 251 -11.62 13.37 5.54
N TYR A 252 -10.50 12.65 5.53
CA TYR A 252 -9.94 11.98 4.38
C TYR A 252 -10.07 10.47 4.57
N THR A 253 -10.63 9.76 3.59
CA THR A 253 -10.76 8.31 3.63
C THR A 253 -10.22 7.69 2.35
N ALA A 254 -9.51 6.58 2.49
CA ALA A 254 -8.90 5.84 1.40
C ALA A 254 -9.14 4.34 1.58
N ILE A 255 -9.69 3.69 0.55
CA ILE A 255 -9.95 2.25 0.52
C ILE A 255 -9.16 1.65 -0.64
N ARG A 256 -8.45 0.55 -0.36
CA ARG A 256 -7.67 -0.19 -1.34
C ARG A 256 -8.61 -0.97 -2.25
N HIS A 257 -8.41 -0.81 -3.55
CA HIS A 257 -9.11 -1.58 -4.58
C HIS A 257 -8.26 -2.80 -5.01
N THR A 258 -8.87 -3.74 -5.73
CA THR A 258 -8.23 -5.00 -6.19
C THR A 258 -7.06 -4.76 -7.14
N ASP A 259 -7.03 -3.62 -7.83
CA ASP A 259 -5.91 -3.17 -8.67
C ASP A 259 -4.68 -2.67 -7.86
N GLY A 260 -4.80 -2.66 -6.53
CA GLY A 260 -3.76 -2.23 -5.60
C GLY A 260 -3.64 -0.73 -5.40
N ASN A 261 -4.52 0.08 -5.99
CA ASN A 261 -4.58 1.53 -5.76
C ASN A 261 -5.59 1.89 -4.66
N PHE A 262 -5.49 3.12 -4.15
CA PHE A 262 -6.41 3.65 -3.15
C PHE A 262 -7.39 4.65 -3.77
N TYR A 263 -8.64 4.56 -3.33
CA TYR A 263 -9.74 5.40 -3.78
C TYR A 263 -10.54 5.91 -2.58
N THR A 264 -11.10 7.10 -2.70
CA THR A 264 -12.16 7.59 -1.80
C THR A 264 -13.38 6.68 -1.85
N PRO A 265 -14.30 6.72 -0.86
CA PRO A 265 -15.53 5.93 -0.89
C PRO A 265 -16.38 6.16 -2.14
N GLU A 266 -16.31 7.35 -2.74
CA GLU A 266 -16.98 7.68 -4.00
C GLU A 266 -16.24 7.17 -5.25
N GLY A 267 -15.13 6.44 -5.10
CA GLY A 267 -14.35 5.87 -6.19
C GLY A 267 -13.43 6.83 -6.91
N ARG A 268 -13.17 8.04 -6.37
CA ARG A 268 -12.13 8.93 -6.88
C ARG A 268 -10.77 8.44 -6.41
N SER A 269 -9.78 8.33 -7.29
CA SER A 269 -8.46 7.83 -6.90
C SER A 269 -7.70 8.83 -6.01
N MET A 270 -7.01 8.29 -5.00
CA MET A 270 -6.18 9.06 -4.04
C MET A 270 -4.85 9.52 -4.63
N LYS A 271 -4.41 8.95 -5.77
CA LYS A 271 -3.16 9.37 -6.43
C LYS A 271 -3.40 10.63 -7.26
N LYS A 272 -2.68 11.73 -6.99
CA LYS A 272 -2.63 12.87 -7.93
C LYS A 272 -1.84 12.48 -9.17
N ALA A 273 -2.33 12.84 -10.36
CA ALA A 273 -1.71 12.45 -11.63
C ALA A 273 -0.26 12.98 -11.80
N PHE A 274 0.11 14.06 -11.09
CA PHE A 274 1.43 14.69 -11.19
C PHE A 274 1.95 15.29 -9.86
N LEU A 275 3.27 15.14 -9.59
CA LEU A 275 4.04 15.92 -8.61
C LEU A 275 4.21 17.36 -9.12
N ARG A 276 4.11 18.35 -8.22
CA ARG A 276 4.37 19.77 -8.59
C ARG A 276 5.85 20.12 -8.66
N ALA A 277 6.66 19.53 -7.78
CA ALA A 277 8.10 19.70 -7.75
C ALA A 277 8.78 18.33 -7.90
N PRO A 278 9.50 18.08 -9.00
CA PRO A 278 10.16 16.80 -9.26
C PRO A 278 11.58 16.69 -8.67
N VAL A 279 11.92 17.53 -7.68
CA VAL A 279 13.26 17.63 -7.10
C VAL A 279 13.15 18.19 -5.69
N ASN A 280 14.06 17.81 -4.79
CA ASN A 280 14.24 18.50 -3.51
C ASN A 280 15.10 19.76 -3.73
N PHE A 281 14.55 20.96 -3.48
CA PHE A 281 15.20 22.22 -3.86
C PHE A 281 15.28 23.20 -2.69
N LYS A 282 16.24 24.14 -2.76
CA LYS A 282 16.44 25.16 -1.72
C LYS A 282 15.43 26.31 -1.86
N TYR A 283 15.29 26.82 -3.08
CA TYR A 283 14.31 27.86 -3.45
C TYR A 283 14.07 27.85 -4.97
N ILE A 284 13.00 28.52 -5.41
CA ILE A 284 12.75 28.76 -6.84
C ILE A 284 13.57 29.97 -7.27
N SER A 285 14.57 29.77 -8.14
CA SER A 285 15.42 30.87 -8.62
C SER A 285 14.76 31.69 -9.72
N SER A 286 13.87 31.08 -10.50
CA SER A 286 13.11 31.75 -11.55
C SER A 286 11.76 31.07 -11.75
N SER A 287 10.68 31.84 -11.71
CA SER A 287 9.31 31.35 -11.92
C SER A 287 8.93 31.34 -13.40
N PHE A 288 7.91 30.56 -13.75
CA PHE A 288 7.28 30.62 -15.07
C PHE A 288 6.80 32.04 -15.37
N ASN A 289 7.25 32.62 -16.48
CA ASN A 289 6.87 33.97 -16.87
C ASN A 289 6.88 34.11 -18.40
N PRO A 290 5.70 34.11 -19.05
CA PRO A 290 5.60 34.21 -20.51
C PRO A 290 6.00 35.60 -21.03
N ARG A 291 6.08 36.61 -20.16
CA ARG A 291 6.41 38.00 -20.50
C ARG A 291 7.71 38.49 -19.85
N ARG A 292 8.64 37.58 -19.51
CA ARG A 292 9.90 37.95 -18.87
C ARG A 292 10.70 38.90 -19.77
N LEU A 293 11.02 40.08 -19.26
CA LEU A 293 11.85 41.07 -19.95
C LEU A 293 13.33 40.74 -19.74
N HIS A 294 14.10 40.62 -20.83
CA HIS A 294 15.53 40.43 -20.73
C HIS A 294 16.20 41.75 -20.31
N PRO A 295 16.99 41.78 -19.22
CA PRO A 295 17.42 43.02 -18.57
C PRO A 295 18.29 43.91 -19.48
N VAL A 296 19.10 43.28 -20.34
CA VAL A 296 20.05 43.95 -21.24
C VAL A 296 19.40 44.33 -22.57
N THR A 297 18.74 43.38 -23.23
CA THR A 297 18.22 43.58 -24.60
C THR A 297 16.82 44.22 -24.61
N LYS A 298 16.19 44.36 -23.43
CA LYS A 298 14.81 44.86 -23.26
C LYS A 298 13.76 44.16 -24.12
N THR A 299 14.07 42.96 -24.61
CA THR A 299 13.14 42.13 -25.39
C THR A 299 12.42 41.15 -24.47
N VAL A 300 11.15 40.89 -24.77
CA VAL A 300 10.38 39.87 -24.05
C VAL A 300 10.84 38.50 -24.50
N LYS A 301 11.33 37.70 -23.55
CA LYS A 301 11.77 36.33 -23.78
C LYS A 301 11.16 35.41 -22.73
N PRO A 302 10.18 34.57 -23.09
CA PRO A 302 9.42 33.77 -22.14
C PRO A 302 10.34 32.82 -21.36
N HIS A 303 10.02 32.65 -20.08
CA HIS A 303 10.52 31.57 -19.25
C HIS A 303 9.43 30.50 -19.13
N ASN A 304 9.58 29.42 -19.91
CA ASN A 304 8.57 28.41 -20.14
C ASN A 304 8.52 27.30 -19.07
N GLY A 305 9.28 27.46 -17.99
CA GLY A 305 9.37 26.52 -16.90
C GLY A 305 9.60 27.19 -15.56
N ILE A 306 9.95 26.40 -14.57
CA ILE A 306 10.41 26.85 -13.24
C ILE A 306 11.83 26.37 -13.05
N ASP A 307 12.69 27.25 -12.55
CA ASP A 307 14.06 26.91 -12.18
C ASP A 307 14.11 26.63 -10.67
N TYR A 308 14.38 25.38 -10.33
CA TYR A 308 14.54 24.91 -8.96
C TYR A 308 16.03 24.85 -8.61
N ALA A 309 16.50 25.77 -7.76
CA ALA A 309 17.90 25.81 -7.34
C ALA A 309 18.19 24.66 -6.37
N ALA A 310 19.14 23.79 -6.73
CA ALA A 310 19.52 22.62 -5.95
C ALA A 310 20.97 22.25 -6.24
N ARG A 311 21.63 21.53 -5.31
CA ARG A 311 23.03 21.13 -5.48
C ARG A 311 23.17 20.15 -6.65
N THR A 312 24.29 20.19 -7.37
CA THR A 312 24.65 19.16 -8.35
C THR A 312 24.56 17.78 -7.70
N GLY A 313 24.00 16.80 -8.41
CA GLY A 313 23.80 15.44 -7.90
C GLY A 313 22.46 15.22 -7.20
N THR A 314 21.70 16.27 -6.86
CA THR A 314 20.37 16.13 -6.24
C THR A 314 19.46 15.28 -7.12
N PRO A 315 18.79 14.23 -6.60
CA PRO A 315 17.90 13.38 -7.39
C PRO A 315 16.77 14.17 -8.05
N VAL A 316 16.54 13.91 -9.34
CA VAL A 316 15.39 14.38 -10.11
C VAL A 316 14.50 13.19 -10.44
N VAL A 317 13.20 13.31 -10.16
CA VAL A 317 12.22 12.23 -10.33
C VAL A 317 11.18 12.57 -11.41
N SER A 318 10.54 11.56 -11.99
CA SER A 318 9.42 11.78 -12.91
C SER A 318 8.23 12.34 -12.16
N SER A 319 7.66 13.45 -12.63
CA SER A 319 6.48 14.05 -12.02
C SER A 319 5.22 13.21 -12.17
N GLY A 320 5.17 12.27 -13.11
CA GLY A 320 4.01 11.40 -13.33
C GLY A 320 4.39 10.08 -13.98
N ASN A 321 3.47 9.12 -14.05
CA ASN A 321 3.67 7.91 -14.85
C ASN A 321 3.76 8.30 -16.33
N GLY A 322 4.65 7.68 -17.10
CA GLY A 322 4.80 8.05 -18.50
C GLY A 322 5.82 7.24 -19.28
N LYS A 323 6.08 7.69 -20.51
CA LYS A 323 7.10 7.16 -21.40
C LYS A 323 8.09 8.25 -21.75
N VAL A 324 9.38 7.97 -21.62
CA VAL A 324 10.45 8.88 -22.02
C VAL A 324 10.41 9.02 -23.54
N ILE A 325 10.04 10.20 -24.03
CA ILE A 325 9.94 10.48 -25.47
C ILE A 325 11.25 10.98 -26.05
N LYS A 326 12.09 11.64 -25.23
CA LYS A 326 13.46 12.03 -25.60
C LYS A 326 14.34 12.04 -24.36
N ALA A 327 15.54 11.49 -24.47
CA ALA A 327 16.61 11.67 -23.51
C ALA A 327 17.92 11.92 -24.28
N GLY A 328 18.62 13.01 -23.98
CA GLY A 328 19.75 13.42 -24.81
C GLY A 328 20.58 14.56 -24.22
N TYR A 329 21.35 15.19 -25.08
CA TYR A 329 22.14 16.39 -24.76
C TYR A 329 21.94 17.45 -25.85
N SER A 330 21.89 18.73 -25.47
CA SER A 330 21.99 19.83 -26.43
C SER A 330 22.74 21.02 -25.83
N LYS A 331 23.30 21.88 -26.68
CA LYS A 331 24.06 23.07 -26.26
C LYS A 331 23.29 23.97 -25.28
N TYR A 332 21.97 24.11 -25.46
CA TYR A 332 21.17 25.00 -24.63
C TYR A 332 20.57 24.29 -23.42
N ASN A 333 20.00 23.09 -23.61
CA ASN A 333 19.31 22.38 -22.54
C ASN A 333 20.26 21.59 -21.65
N GLY A 334 21.51 21.38 -22.08
CA GLY A 334 22.39 20.43 -21.43
C GLY A 334 21.87 19.01 -21.58
N ASN A 335 22.10 18.17 -20.56
CA ASN A 335 21.44 16.88 -20.47
C ASN A 335 19.97 17.09 -20.15
N TYR A 336 19.11 16.42 -20.92
CA TYR A 336 17.67 16.54 -20.73
C TYR A 336 16.96 15.20 -20.82
N VAL A 337 15.79 15.13 -20.18
CA VAL A 337 14.81 14.05 -20.27
C VAL A 337 13.45 14.69 -20.52
N PHE A 338 12.69 14.21 -21.50
CA PHE A 338 11.30 14.60 -21.77
C PHE A 338 10.41 13.38 -21.63
N ILE A 339 9.31 13.52 -20.92
CA ILE A 339 8.40 12.41 -20.59
C ILE A 339 6.99 12.79 -21.06
N SER A 340 6.37 11.90 -21.85
CA SER A 340 4.95 11.98 -22.19
C SER A 340 4.14 11.20 -21.17
N HIS A 341 3.06 11.80 -20.71
CA HIS A 341 2.18 11.24 -19.68
C HIS A 341 0.77 11.12 -20.28
N GLY A 342 0.59 10.08 -21.09
CA GLY A 342 -0.57 9.96 -21.98
C GLY A 342 -0.46 10.87 -23.20
N THR A 343 -1.62 11.27 -23.73
CA THR A 343 -1.75 12.04 -24.98
C THR A 343 -1.65 13.56 -24.79
N GLN A 344 -1.99 14.07 -23.60
CA GLN A 344 -2.17 15.51 -23.36
C GLN A 344 -0.99 16.17 -22.67
N TYR A 345 -0.22 15.43 -21.87
CA TYR A 345 0.76 16.02 -20.94
C TYR A 345 2.20 15.64 -21.31
N VAL A 346 3.08 16.62 -21.30
CA VAL A 346 4.53 16.42 -21.45
C VAL A 346 5.26 17.21 -20.38
N THR A 347 6.24 16.57 -19.73
CA THR A 347 7.15 17.26 -18.82
C THR A 347 8.58 17.20 -19.32
N LYS A 348 9.34 18.26 -19.05
CA LYS A 348 10.74 18.36 -19.46
C LYS A 348 11.62 18.71 -18.28
N TYR A 349 12.76 18.02 -18.21
CA TYR A 349 13.77 18.13 -17.17
C TYR A 349 15.08 18.48 -17.86
N LEU A 350 15.60 19.69 -17.67
CA LEU A 350 16.82 20.16 -18.33
C LEU A 350 17.96 20.37 -17.34
N HIS A 351 19.15 20.65 -17.89
CA HIS A 351 20.38 20.99 -17.17
C HIS A 351 20.87 19.89 -16.22
N LEU A 352 20.50 18.64 -16.49
CA LEU A 352 20.86 17.50 -15.65
C LEU A 352 22.38 17.28 -15.64
N ASP A 353 22.90 16.74 -14.55
CA ASP A 353 24.27 16.23 -14.50
C ASP A 353 24.32 14.85 -15.17
N LYS A 354 23.54 13.90 -14.65
CA LYS A 354 23.39 12.55 -15.21
C LYS A 354 21.94 12.25 -15.57
N LYS A 355 21.76 11.55 -16.69
CA LYS A 355 20.49 10.93 -17.08
C LYS A 355 20.51 9.47 -16.65
N MET A 356 19.43 8.97 -16.07
CA MET A 356 19.30 7.58 -15.59
C MET A 356 18.26 6.79 -16.39
N VAL A 357 17.74 7.38 -17.46
CA VAL A 357 16.73 6.77 -18.33
C VAL A 357 17.03 7.03 -19.80
N LYS A 358 16.50 6.18 -20.67
CA LYS A 358 16.67 6.24 -22.14
C LYS A 358 15.35 6.49 -22.87
N THR A 359 15.43 7.02 -24.09
CA THR A 359 14.28 7.17 -24.98
C THR A 359 13.54 5.84 -25.15
N GLY A 360 12.21 5.86 -25.05
CA GLY A 360 11.35 4.68 -25.14
C GLY A 360 11.02 4.03 -23.79
N GLN A 361 11.78 4.31 -22.73
CA GLN A 361 11.59 3.71 -21.41
C GLN A 361 10.29 4.16 -20.75
N LYS A 362 9.52 3.21 -20.19
CA LYS A 362 8.40 3.52 -19.29
C LYS A 362 8.93 3.88 -17.92
N VAL A 363 8.34 4.90 -17.29
CA VAL A 363 8.73 5.40 -15.98
C VAL A 363 7.51 5.62 -15.11
N LYS A 364 7.67 5.34 -13.81
CA LYS A 364 6.65 5.62 -12.80
C LYS A 364 6.84 7.02 -12.23
N GLN A 365 5.76 7.62 -11.74
CA GLN A 365 5.84 8.82 -10.91
C GLN A 365 6.77 8.58 -9.72
N GLY A 366 7.58 9.57 -9.35
CA GLY A 366 8.56 9.45 -8.27
C GLY A 366 9.81 8.64 -8.62
N GLN A 367 9.83 7.94 -9.77
CA GLN A 367 11.02 7.22 -10.23
C GLN A 367 12.15 8.21 -10.53
N LYS A 368 13.36 7.95 -10.02
CA LYS A 368 14.56 8.73 -10.33
C LYS A 368 14.90 8.63 -11.82
N ILE A 369 14.98 9.78 -12.48
CA ILE A 369 15.25 9.89 -13.93
C ILE A 369 16.61 10.55 -14.22
N GLY A 370 17.21 11.18 -13.21
CA GLY A 370 18.50 11.84 -13.34
C GLY A 370 18.91 12.56 -12.07
N THR A 371 19.89 13.45 -12.21
CA THR A 371 20.38 14.30 -11.13
C THR A 371 20.51 15.75 -11.62
N VAL A 372 20.28 16.70 -10.71
CA VAL A 372 20.51 18.13 -10.97
C VAL A 372 21.95 18.35 -11.39
N GLY A 373 22.16 19.24 -12.35
CA GLY A 373 23.48 19.67 -12.78
C GLY A 373 23.51 21.13 -13.19
N ALA A 374 24.54 21.47 -13.94
CA ALA A 374 24.74 22.78 -14.53
C ALA A 374 25.13 22.65 -16.02
N THR A 375 24.57 21.67 -16.73
CA THR A 375 24.92 21.42 -18.13
C THR A 375 24.12 22.30 -19.08
N GLY A 376 24.69 22.58 -20.26
CA GLY A 376 24.07 23.47 -21.25
C GLY A 376 24.31 24.93 -20.91
N ARG A 377 23.34 25.80 -21.22
CA ARG A 377 23.49 27.24 -21.01
C ARG A 377 22.80 27.70 -19.74
N VAL A 378 23.54 27.68 -18.64
CA VAL A 378 23.06 28.04 -17.30
C VAL A 378 24.07 28.91 -16.57
N THR A 379 23.62 29.63 -15.54
CA THR A 379 24.48 30.43 -14.64
C THR A 379 24.94 29.66 -13.41
N GLY A 380 24.27 28.55 -13.07
CA GLY A 380 24.61 27.71 -11.92
C GLY A 380 23.71 26.48 -11.81
N PRO A 381 23.97 25.59 -10.84
CA PRO A 381 23.23 24.34 -10.68
C PRO A 381 21.74 24.56 -10.34
N HIS A 382 20.86 24.05 -11.20
CA HIS A 382 19.42 24.04 -11.00
C HIS A 382 18.74 23.03 -11.93
N LEU A 383 17.49 22.67 -11.61
CA LEU A 383 16.60 21.98 -12.54
C LEU A 383 15.69 23.00 -13.23
N HIS A 384 15.76 23.09 -14.55
CA HIS A 384 14.72 23.77 -15.34
C HIS A 384 13.61 22.76 -15.66
N TYR A 385 12.41 23.00 -15.12
CA TYR A 385 11.26 22.12 -15.23
C TYR A 385 10.14 22.76 -16.05
N GLU A 386 9.76 22.14 -17.16
CA GLU A 386 8.63 22.57 -17.98
C GLU A 386 7.45 21.60 -17.86
N PHE A 387 6.23 22.13 -17.87
CA PHE A 387 4.99 21.36 -17.91
C PHE A 387 4.12 21.84 -19.08
N LEU A 388 3.77 20.92 -19.97
CA LEU A 388 2.98 21.20 -21.16
C LEU A 388 1.63 20.48 -21.08
N VAL A 389 0.58 21.20 -21.47
CA VAL A 389 -0.78 20.67 -21.62
C VAL A 389 -1.23 20.93 -23.05
N ASN A 390 -1.52 19.87 -23.80
CA ASN A 390 -1.88 19.92 -25.22
C ASN A 390 -0.85 20.73 -26.05
N GLY A 391 0.43 20.51 -25.78
CA GLY A 391 1.54 21.19 -26.47
C GLY A 391 1.83 22.62 -26.00
N VAL A 392 1.03 23.20 -25.10
CA VAL A 392 1.20 24.57 -24.59
C VAL A 392 1.87 24.54 -23.21
N HIS A 393 2.94 25.30 -23.02
CA HIS A 393 3.58 25.49 -21.72
C HIS A 393 2.65 26.17 -20.72
N ARG A 394 2.53 25.57 -19.54
CA ARG A 394 1.74 26.08 -18.42
C ARG A 394 2.63 26.20 -17.19
N ASN A 395 2.30 27.13 -16.32
CA ASN A 395 2.98 27.29 -15.05
C ASN A 395 2.82 26.00 -14.21
N PRO A 396 3.88 25.20 -13.97
CA PRO A 396 3.76 23.95 -13.24
C PRO A 396 3.27 24.12 -11.79
N LYS A 397 3.48 25.31 -11.20
CA LYS A 397 3.03 25.62 -9.83
C LYS A 397 1.52 25.85 -9.75
N THR A 398 0.89 26.32 -10.82
CA THR A 398 -0.52 26.78 -10.77
C THR A 398 -1.43 26.07 -11.76
N VAL A 399 -0.89 25.28 -12.70
CA VAL A 399 -1.69 24.51 -13.64
C VAL A 399 -2.62 23.57 -12.88
N LYS A 400 -3.89 23.53 -13.28
CA LYS A 400 -4.85 22.57 -12.76
C LYS A 400 -4.42 21.19 -13.25
N LEU A 401 -4.00 20.35 -12.32
CA LEU A 401 -3.61 18.98 -12.63
C LEU A 401 -4.87 18.12 -12.77
N PRO A 402 -4.88 17.14 -13.69
CA PRO A 402 -5.99 16.20 -13.75
C PRO A 402 -6.07 15.46 -12.40
N LYS A 403 -7.29 15.36 -11.88
CA LYS A 403 -7.61 14.36 -10.87
C LYS A 403 -7.46 13.01 -11.57
N SER A 404 -6.89 12.01 -10.90
CA SER A 404 -6.84 10.66 -11.46
C SER A 404 -8.26 10.22 -11.85
N GLU A 405 -8.35 9.43 -12.92
CA GLU A 405 -9.66 8.93 -13.37
C GLU A 405 -10.31 8.14 -12.21
N PRO A 406 -11.60 8.39 -11.93
CA PRO A 406 -12.33 7.59 -10.97
C PRO A 406 -12.44 6.14 -11.48
N LEU A 407 -12.85 5.23 -10.60
CA LEU A 407 -13.18 3.88 -11.01
C LEU A 407 -14.19 3.91 -12.18
N PRO A 408 -14.00 3.06 -13.22
CA PRO A 408 -15.03 2.78 -14.21
C PRO A 408 -16.37 2.46 -13.54
N ARG A 409 -17.50 2.82 -14.16
CA ARG A 409 -18.82 2.73 -13.52
C ARG A 409 -19.17 1.32 -13.02
N ASP A 410 -18.77 0.31 -13.77
CA ASP A 410 -18.91 -1.11 -13.45
C ASP A 410 -18.09 -1.52 -12.23
N GLU A 411 -16.83 -1.10 -12.15
CA GLU A 411 -15.97 -1.35 -10.99
C GLU A 411 -16.42 -0.53 -9.78
N LEU A 412 -16.89 0.71 -9.98
CA LEU A 412 -17.45 1.54 -8.92
C LEU A 412 -18.67 0.89 -8.25
N ALA A 413 -19.53 0.24 -9.03
CA ALA A 413 -20.70 -0.45 -8.51
C ALA A 413 -20.33 -1.63 -7.59
N LYS A 414 -19.23 -2.33 -7.89
CA LYS A 414 -18.68 -3.41 -7.04
C LYS A 414 -17.92 -2.86 -5.83
N PHE A 415 -17.20 -1.75 -6.02
CA PHE A 415 -16.35 -1.15 -5.00
C PHE A 415 -17.15 -0.46 -3.90
N LYS A 416 -18.23 0.25 -4.25
CA LYS A 416 -19.00 1.05 -3.30
C LYS A 416 -19.49 0.26 -2.06
N PRO A 417 -20.13 -0.92 -2.16
CA PRO A 417 -20.55 -1.66 -0.96
C PRO A 417 -19.36 -2.11 -0.09
N ILE A 418 -18.22 -2.42 -0.71
CA ILE A 418 -16.97 -2.77 0.00
C ILE A 418 -16.43 -1.55 0.74
N ALA A 419 -16.40 -0.39 0.08
CA ALA A 419 -15.97 0.86 0.67
C ALA A 419 -16.87 1.31 1.83
N ASP A 420 -18.19 1.18 1.68
CA ASP A 420 -19.16 1.50 2.74
C ASP A 420 -18.96 0.61 3.97
N ASN A 421 -18.67 -0.69 3.76
CA ASN A 421 -18.36 -1.62 4.86
C ASN A 421 -17.08 -1.21 5.61
N PHE A 422 -15.99 -0.90 4.89
CA PHE A 422 -14.76 -0.45 5.53
C PHE A 422 -14.87 0.91 6.20
N LEU A 423 -15.68 1.82 5.65
CA LEU A 423 -15.97 3.11 6.28
C LEU A 423 -16.66 2.92 7.64
N ALA A 424 -17.66 2.02 7.70
CA ALA A 424 -18.33 1.68 8.95
C ALA A 424 -17.36 1.04 9.97
N GLN A 425 -16.47 0.15 9.52
CA GLN A 425 -15.45 -0.45 10.38
C GLN A 425 -14.47 0.60 10.94
N LEU A 426 -13.96 1.51 10.09
CA LEU A 426 -13.07 2.59 10.51
C LEU A 426 -13.73 3.48 11.56
N GLN A 427 -14.98 3.88 11.32
CA GLN A 427 -15.75 4.68 12.28
C GLN A 427 -15.91 3.96 13.63
N ARG A 428 -16.36 2.70 13.62
CA ARG A 428 -16.54 1.90 14.84
C ARG A 428 -15.23 1.77 15.62
N ASN A 429 -14.14 1.44 14.93
CA ASN A 429 -12.85 1.22 15.58
C ASN A 429 -12.30 2.51 16.20
N ARG A 430 -12.52 3.67 15.54
CA ARG A 430 -12.17 4.97 16.10
C ARG A 430 -12.97 5.29 17.36
N GLU A 431 -14.28 5.05 17.35
CA GLU A 431 -15.14 5.28 18.52
C GLU A 431 -14.71 4.40 19.71
N LEU A 432 -14.36 3.14 19.46
CA LEU A 432 -13.81 2.23 20.48
C LEU A 432 -12.48 2.71 21.04
N GLN A 433 -11.57 3.20 20.21
CA GLN A 433 -10.28 3.74 20.65
C GLN A 433 -10.44 5.02 21.49
N LEU A 434 -11.36 5.91 21.12
CA LEU A 434 -11.67 7.10 21.90
C LEU A 434 -12.28 6.77 23.27
N ALA A 435 -13.01 5.65 23.37
CA ALA A 435 -13.56 5.17 24.63
C ALA A 435 -12.50 4.54 25.54
N LEU A 436 -11.49 3.87 24.97
CA LEU A 436 -10.39 3.23 25.72
C LEU A 436 -9.35 4.22 26.27
N ASN A 437 -9.25 5.41 25.68
CA ASN A 437 -8.29 6.45 26.06
C ASN A 437 -8.86 7.52 27.02
N LYS A 438 -10.11 7.36 27.48
CA LYS A 438 -10.73 8.14 28.56
C LYS A 438 -10.64 7.38 29.87
#